data_AF-A0A349EQ24-F1
#
_entry.id   AF-A0A349EQ24-F1
#
_cell.length_a   1.000
_cell.length_b   1.000
_cell.length_c   1.000
_cell.angle_alpha   90.00
_cell.angle_beta   90.00
_cell.angle_gamma   90.00
#
_symmetry.space_group_name_H-M   'P 1'
#
loop_
_entity.id
_entity.type
_entity.pdbx_description
1 polymer ?
#
loop_
_entity_poly.entity_id
_entity_poly.type
_entity_poly.pdbx_seq_one_letter_code
_entity_poly.pdbx_strand_id
1 'polypeptide(L)'
;MKILTTLLDIAIVFLRLLEAEGRMLKRALMNAGWALALVGIASLLVLAAAGFLLVGIYQYLATLMSTAAALILVSLPAFVLAVIFAALAKWRIEDPK
;
A
#
# COMPACT_ATOMS: atom_id res chain seq x y z
N MET A 1 -6.45 -39.57 41.15
CA MET A 1 -6.67 -39.72 39.69
C MET A 1 -7.47 -38.58 39.07
N LYS A 2 -8.61 -38.13 39.65
CA LYS A 2 -9.43 -37.02 39.08
C LYS A 2 -8.69 -35.70 38.85
N ILE A 3 -7.80 -35.29 39.76
CA ILE A 3 -7.06 -34.01 39.63
C ILE A 3 -6.09 -34.04 38.44
N LEU A 4 -5.45 -35.18 38.19
CA LEU A 4 -4.51 -35.35 37.07
C LEU A 4 -5.24 -35.27 35.73
N THR A 5 -6.43 -35.87 35.62
CA THR A 5 -7.27 -35.79 34.41
C THR A 5 -7.78 -34.37 34.18
N THR A 6 -8.18 -33.63 35.22
CA THR A 6 -8.63 -32.25 35.06
C THR A 6 -7.49 -31.32 34.61
N LEU A 7 -6.28 -31.50 35.14
CA LEU A 7 -5.10 -30.75 34.69
C LEU A 7 -4.75 -31.07 33.23
N LEU A 8 -4.86 -32.35 32.84
CA LEU A 8 -4.63 -32.77 31.47
C LEU A 8 -5.67 -32.17 30.51
N ASP A 9 -6.95 -32.15 30.90
CA ASP A 9 -8.03 -31.56 30.10
C ASP A 9 -7.82 -30.06 29.90
N ILE A 10 -7.42 -29.33 30.95
CA ILE A 10 -7.09 -27.90 30.86
C ILE A 10 -5.92 -27.67 29.90
N ALA A 11 -4.85 -28.48 30.00
CA ALA A 11 -3.69 -28.38 29.12
C ALA A 11 -4.06 -28.63 27.65
N ILE A 12 -4.92 -29.62 27.38
CA ILE A 12 -5.40 -29.95 26.03
C ILE A 12 -6.26 -28.81 25.47
N VAL A 13 -7.16 -28.23 26.27
CA VAL A 13 -7.98 -27.09 25.85
C VAL A 13 -7.10 -25.88 25.52
N PHE A 14 -6.07 -25.62 26.33
CA PHE A 14 -5.15 -24.50 26.11
C PHE A 14 -4.32 -24.68 24.82
N LEU A 15 -3.80 -25.88 24.57
CA LEU A 15 -3.10 -26.22 23.32
C LEU A 15 -3.97 -26.05 22.09
N ARG A 16 -5.25 -26.48 22.16
CA ARG A 16 -6.21 -26.30 21.06
C ARG A 16 -6.51 -24.83 20.79
N LEU A 17 -6.58 -24.00 21.83
CA LEU A 17 -6.77 -22.56 21.71
C LEU A 17 -5.57 -21.91 21.00
N LEU A 18 -4.36 -22.25 21.45
CA LEU A 18 -3.11 -21.73 20.87
C LEU A 18 -2.97 -22.12 19.39
N GLU A 19 -3.31 -23.35 19.03
CA GLU A 19 -3.32 -23.79 17.63
C GLU A 19 -4.36 -23.03 16.79
N ALA A 20 -5.54 -22.75 17.36
CA ALA A 20 -6.58 -21.99 16.67
C ALA A 20 -6.14 -20.54 16.42
N GLU A 21 -5.57 -19.88 17.43
CA GLU A 21 -4.99 -18.54 17.31
C GLU A 21 -3.83 -18.51 16.32
N GLY A 22 -2.92 -19.49 16.36
CA GLY A 22 -1.82 -19.60 15.41
C GLY A 22 -2.28 -19.74 13.95
N ARG A 23 -3.34 -20.53 13.70
CA ARG A 23 -3.94 -20.65 12.35
C ARG A 23 -4.65 -19.37 11.91
N MET A 24 -5.25 -18.63 12.84
CA MET A 24 -5.86 -17.33 12.55
C MET A 24 -4.79 -16.28 12.26
N LEU A 25 -3.73 -16.21 13.06
CA LEU A 25 -2.61 -15.29 12.88
C LEU A 25 -1.89 -15.55 11.55
N LYS A 26 -1.62 -16.83 11.20
CA LYS A 26 -1.01 -17.18 9.91
C LYS A 26 -1.86 -16.70 8.73
N ARG A 27 -3.18 -16.88 8.80
CA ARG A 27 -4.10 -16.39 7.75
C ARG A 27 -4.14 -14.87 7.69
N ALA A 28 -4.21 -14.19 8.83
CA ALA A 28 -4.20 -12.74 8.89
C ALA A 28 -2.90 -12.17 8.32
N LEU A 29 -1.75 -12.74 8.68
CA LEU A 29 -0.43 -12.31 8.18
C LEU A 29 -0.29 -12.55 6.68
N MET A 30 -0.74 -13.70 6.17
CA MET A 30 -0.72 -14.00 4.75
C MET A 30 -1.62 -13.04 3.96
N ASN A 31 -2.83 -12.76 4.46
CA ASN A 31 -3.74 -11.81 3.84
C ASN A 31 -3.19 -10.38 3.87
N ALA A 32 -2.59 -9.96 4.99
CA ALA A 32 -1.94 -8.66 5.09
C ALA A 32 -0.74 -8.54 4.13
N GLY A 33 0.07 -9.59 4.01
CA GLY A 33 1.16 -9.66 3.04
C GLY A 33 0.69 -9.51 1.61
N TRP A 34 -0.37 -10.24 1.22
CA TRP A 34 -0.99 -10.10 -0.10
C TRP A 34 -1.58 -8.71 -0.33
N ALA A 35 -2.27 -8.15 0.67
CA ALA A 35 -2.84 -6.81 0.58
C ALA A 35 -1.74 -5.76 0.35
N LEU A 36 -0.65 -5.82 1.10
CA LEU A 36 0.50 -4.93 0.94
C LEU A 36 1.16 -5.08 -0.43
N ALA A 37 1.35 -6.33 -0.90
CA ALA A 37 1.92 -6.60 -2.22
C ALA A 37 1.04 -6.02 -3.34
N LEU A 38 -0.27 -6.24 -3.28
CA LEU A 38 -1.23 -5.71 -4.25
C LEU A 38 -1.28 -4.19 -4.25
N VAL A 39 -1.31 -3.56 -3.07
CA VAL A 39 -1.25 -2.10 -2.94
C VAL A 39 0.05 -1.55 -3.51
N GLY A 40 1.18 -2.22 -3.27
CA GLY A 40 2.47 -1.85 -3.83
C GLY A 40 2.48 -1.90 -5.36
N ILE A 41 2.02 -3.01 -5.96
CA ILE A 41 1.93 -3.17 -7.41
C ILE A 41 0.98 -2.14 -8.02
N ALA A 42 -0.21 -1.94 -7.44
CA ALA A 42 -1.17 -0.96 -7.91
C ALA A 42 -0.58 0.46 -7.87
N SER A 43 0.13 0.81 -6.81
CA SER A 43 0.80 2.12 -6.67
C SER A 43 1.85 2.32 -7.77
N LEU A 44 2.66 1.30 -8.07
CA LEU A 44 3.66 1.36 -9.15
C LEU A 44 2.99 1.53 -10.52
N LEU A 45 1.89 0.81 -10.78
CA LEU A 45 1.13 0.95 -12.03
C LEU A 45 0.53 2.35 -12.18
N VAL A 46 -0.01 2.93 -11.10
CA VAL A 46 -0.54 4.29 -11.11
C VAL A 46 0.57 5.32 -11.38
N LEU A 47 1.73 5.16 -10.74
CA LEU A 47 2.89 6.03 -11.00
C LEU A 47 3.38 5.92 -12.44
N ALA A 48 3.47 4.70 -12.99
CA ALA A 48 3.84 4.48 -14.38
C ALA A 48 2.83 5.12 -15.34
N ALA A 49 1.53 4.92 -15.10
CA ALA A 49 0.47 5.51 -15.91
C ALA A 49 0.51 7.05 -15.89
N ALA A 50 0.70 7.65 -14.72
CA ALA A 50 0.86 9.10 -14.59
C ALA A 50 2.09 9.62 -15.36
N GLY A 51 3.22 8.90 -15.27
CA GLY A 51 4.42 9.22 -16.03
C GLY A 51 4.20 9.17 -17.54
N PHE A 52 3.60 8.09 -18.06
CA PHE A 52 3.28 7.98 -19.49
C PHE A 52 2.30 9.05 -19.96
N LEU A 53 1.31 9.40 -19.14
CA LEU A 53 0.37 10.46 -19.44
C LEU A 53 1.08 11.82 -19.56
N LEU A 54 1.96 12.16 -18.61
CA LEU A 54 2.75 13.40 -18.66
C LEU A 54 3.66 13.45 -19.89
N VAL A 55 4.32 12.33 -20.21
CA VAL A 55 5.16 12.21 -21.42
C VAL A 55 4.32 12.38 -22.69
N GLY A 56 3.13 11.78 -22.74
CA GLY A 56 2.21 11.92 -23.88
C GLY A 56 1.75 13.36 -24.06
N ILE A 57 1.36 14.05 -22.97
CA ILE A 57 1.01 15.47 -23.01
C ILE A 57 2.20 16.31 -23.47
N TYR A 58 3.41 16.02 -22.97
CA TYR A 58 4.61 16.72 -23.38
C TYR A 58 4.89 16.55 -24.88
N GLN A 59 4.84 15.31 -25.40
CA GLN A 59 5.05 15.07 -26.83
C GLN A 59 4.00 15.78 -27.68
N TYR A 60 2.73 15.74 -27.27
CA TYR A 60 1.67 16.47 -27.94
C TYR A 60 1.93 17.98 -27.96
N LEU A 61 2.22 18.59 -26.80
CA LEU A 61 2.52 20.01 -26.71
C LEU A 61 3.77 20.40 -27.51
N ALA A 62 4.81 19.56 -27.52
CA ALA A 62 6.02 19.79 -28.30
C ALA A 62 5.76 19.83 -29.82
N THR A 63 4.63 19.31 -30.31
CA THR A 63 4.21 19.50 -31.71
C THR A 63 3.58 20.87 -31.97
N LEU A 64 3.04 21.52 -30.93
CA LEU A 64 2.29 22.78 -31.03
C LEU A 64 3.12 24.02 -30.67
N MET A 65 4.16 23.85 -29.84
CA MET A 65 4.96 24.96 -29.32
C MET A 65 6.43 24.57 -29.15
N SER A 66 7.27 25.54 -28.77
CA SER A 66 8.69 25.27 -28.50
C SER A 66 8.84 24.26 -27.36
N THR A 67 9.87 23.42 -27.48
CA THR A 67 10.18 22.37 -26.52
C THR A 67 10.31 22.91 -25.09
N ALA A 68 10.89 24.09 -24.93
CA ALA A 68 11.04 24.75 -23.62
C ALA A 68 9.68 25.14 -23.01
N ALA A 69 8.77 25.71 -23.80
CA ALA A 69 7.44 26.10 -23.33
C ALA A 69 6.60 24.88 -22.93
N ALA A 70 6.64 23.81 -23.73
CA ALA A 70 5.96 22.55 -23.44
C ALA A 70 6.46 21.92 -22.11
N LEU A 71 7.76 21.97 -21.86
CA LEU A 71 8.38 21.41 -20.66
C LEU A 71 7.98 22.19 -19.39
N ILE A 72 7.91 23.52 -19.47
CA ILE A 72 7.43 24.36 -18.36
C ILE A 72 5.95 24.06 -18.06
N LEU A 73 5.12 23.95 -19.09
CA LEU A 73 3.69 23.67 -18.93
C LEU A 73 3.40 22.29 -18.35
N VAL A 74 4.22 21.28 -18.64
CA VAL A 74 4.05 19.92 -18.09
C VAL A 74 4.69 19.78 -16.70
N SER A 75 5.77 20.51 -16.41
CA SER A 75 6.44 20.45 -15.11
C SER A 75 5.64 21.12 -13.99
N LEU A 76 4.87 22.18 -14.28
CA LEU A 76 3.95 22.82 -13.33
C LEU A 76 2.92 21.84 -12.71
N PRO A 77 2.07 21.14 -13.48
CA PRO A 77 1.11 20.19 -12.93
C PRO A 77 1.79 18.99 -12.28
N ALA A 78 2.94 18.53 -12.81
CA ALA A 78 3.73 17.48 -12.17
C ALA A 78 4.22 17.90 -10.78
N PHE A 79 4.68 19.14 -10.63
CA PHE A 79 5.09 19.71 -9.35
C PHE A 79 3.91 19.83 -8.38
N VAL A 80 2.76 20.34 -8.84
CA VAL A 80 1.54 20.42 -8.03
C VAL A 80 1.11 19.03 -7.54
N LEU A 81 1.12 18.02 -8.41
CA LEU A 81 0.83 16.63 -8.03
C LEU A 81 1.81 16.12 -6.97
N ALA A 82 3.12 16.38 -7.14
CA ALA A 82 4.12 15.97 -6.16
C ALA A 82 3.88 16.61 -4.78
N VAL A 83 3.52 17.91 -4.73
CA VAL A 83 3.18 18.61 -3.49
C VAL A 83 1.92 18.03 -2.85
N ILE A 84 0.89 17.71 -3.64
CA ILE A 84 -0.34 17.08 -3.14
C ILE A 84 -0.01 15.71 -2.54
N PHE A 85 0.77 14.87 -3.23
CA PHE A 85 1.17 13.56 -2.69
C PHE A 85 2.01 13.68 -1.42
N ALA A 86 2.94 14.63 -1.36
CA ALA A 86 3.73 14.89 -0.15
C ALA A 86 2.85 15.37 1.02
N ALA A 87 1.87 16.24 0.76
CA ALA A 87 0.92 16.71 1.76
C ALA A 87 0.00 15.59 2.27
N LEU A 88 -0.52 14.75 1.36
CA LEU A 88 -1.32 13.58 1.73
C LEU A 88 -0.52 12.57 2.54
N ALA A 89 0.73 12.29 2.14
CA ALA A 89 1.63 11.41 2.88
C ALA A 89 1.91 11.96 4.29
N LYS A 90 2.22 13.26 4.40
CA LYS A 90 2.42 13.93 5.69
C LYS A 90 1.17 13.85 6.58
N TRP A 91 0.00 14.19 6.04
CA TRP A 91 -1.26 14.16 6.78
C TRP A 91 -1.59 12.75 7.30
N ARG A 92 -1.32 11.71 6.51
CA ARG A 92 -1.54 10.33 6.92
C ARG A 92 -0.58 9.84 8.01
N ILE A 93 0.63 10.39 8.10
CA ILE A 93 1.58 10.11 9.17
C ILE A 93 1.14 10.79 10.49
N GLU A 94 0.59 12.01 10.40
CA GLU A 94 0.18 12.79 11.57
C GLU A 94 -1.14 12.31 12.20
N ASP A 95 -2.05 11.69 11.43
CA ASP A 95 -3.35 11.20 11.92
C ASP A 95 -3.54 9.70 11.59
N PRO A 96 -2.89 8.78 12.34
CA PRO A 96 -2.99 7.34 12.13
C PRO A 96 -4.31 6.81 12.70
N LYS A 97 -5.42 7.12 12.03
CA LYS A 97 -6.71 6.45 12.22
C LYS A 97 -6.88 5.29 11.27
#